data_AF-X1BM34-F1
#
_entry.id   AF-X1BM34-F1
#
_cell.length_a   1.000
_cell.length_b   1.000
_cell.length_c   1.000
_cell.angle_alpha   90.00
_cell.angle_beta   90.00
_cell.angle_gamma   90.00
#
_symmetry.space_group_name_H-M   'P 1'
#
loop_
_entity.id
_entity.type
_entity.pdbx_description
1 polymer ?
#
loop_
_entity_poly.entity_id
_entity_poly.type
_entity_poly.pdbx_seq_one_letter_code
_entity_poly.pdbx_strand_id
1 'polypeptide(L)'
;KHADVVSQLSTHFWNQEYQPTLPDPMSLILGLFRDPGDEVRIREELAKHGYNNERIDTLIKTSKSIPSPDEYKNLFLRGEITDEELHAGYKKYGFTDTEITHLKTLFYPIPNYPDLVRMAVREAFYPDYVEEYGLLNELPAQFLEYAGKQGLSEEWAKHFWASHWELPSILQGFEMLHRNVITPEQLDKLFMAVDIMSWWRDKLEAISYNPLTRVDVRRVFKMGIIDREEVLRTYLDLGYNEEKAEWLTKFTEMQNTEADRDLTKAEILSAYDKAIINVNTCNDMLLDLA
;
A
#
# COMPACT_ATOMS: atom_id res chain seq x y z
N LYS A 1 59.26 -44.56 11.95
CA LYS A 1 57.83 -44.58 12.34
C LYS A 1 57.57 -44.98 13.81
N HIS A 2 58.50 -45.63 14.53
CA HIS A 2 58.29 -45.99 15.95
C HIS A 2 58.85 -45.01 17.00
N ALA A 3 59.70 -44.05 16.61
CA ALA A 3 60.27 -43.06 17.54
C ALA A 3 59.29 -41.92 17.91
N ASP A 4 58.36 -41.56 17.02
CA ASP A 4 57.38 -40.48 17.26
C ASP A 4 56.30 -40.85 18.29
N VAL A 5 55.89 -42.12 18.35
CA VAL A 5 54.79 -42.56 19.22
C VAL A 5 55.21 -42.58 20.70
N VAL A 6 56.47 -42.97 20.99
CA VAL A 6 57.00 -42.99 22.36
C VAL A 6 57.25 -41.56 22.89
N SER A 7 57.72 -40.66 22.01
CA SER A 7 57.85 -39.23 22.29
C SER A 7 56.49 -38.61 22.64
N GLN A 8 55.46 -38.87 21.84
CA GLN A 8 54.10 -38.35 22.08
C GLN A 8 53.47 -38.89 23.38
N LEU A 9 53.62 -40.18 23.69
CA LEU A 9 53.10 -40.76 24.95
C LEU A 9 53.75 -40.14 26.19
N SER A 10 55.05 -39.79 26.12
CA SER A 10 55.72 -39.08 27.20
C SER A 10 55.17 -37.66 27.39
N THR A 11 54.93 -36.92 26.29
CA THR A 11 54.38 -35.56 26.35
C THR A 11 52.97 -35.51 26.93
N HIS A 12 52.10 -36.48 26.60
CA HIS A 12 50.73 -36.52 27.15
C HIS A 12 50.76 -36.81 28.67
N PHE A 13 51.65 -37.68 29.14
CA PHE A 13 51.84 -37.94 30.57
C PHE A 13 52.34 -36.67 31.31
N TRP A 14 53.35 -35.98 30.76
CA TRP A 14 53.82 -34.71 31.33
C TRP A 14 52.74 -33.63 31.34
N ASN A 15 51.95 -33.53 30.28
CA ASN A 15 50.82 -32.58 30.21
C ASN A 15 49.72 -32.93 31.21
N GLN A 16 49.46 -34.21 31.48
CA GLN A 16 48.45 -34.62 32.45
C GLN A 16 48.90 -34.41 33.90
N GLU A 17 50.16 -34.74 34.21
CA GLU A 17 50.71 -34.66 35.57
C GLU A 17 51.00 -33.22 36.00
N TYR A 18 51.59 -32.41 35.11
CA TYR A 18 52.06 -31.07 35.47
C TYR A 18 51.21 -29.94 34.89
N GLN A 19 50.34 -30.24 33.91
CA GLN A 19 49.41 -29.29 33.29
C GLN A 19 50.06 -27.93 32.97
N PRO A 20 51.22 -27.92 32.28
CA PRO A 20 52.02 -26.70 32.11
C PRO A 20 51.39 -25.70 31.13
N THR A 21 50.30 -26.09 30.46
CA THR A 21 49.59 -25.25 29.49
C THR A 21 48.81 -24.18 30.23
N LEU A 22 49.24 -22.93 30.05
CA LEU A 22 48.47 -21.79 30.53
C LEU A 22 47.23 -21.54 29.65
N PRO A 23 46.09 -21.14 30.23
CA PRO A 23 44.94 -20.68 29.46
C PRO A 23 45.32 -19.53 28.53
N ASP A 24 44.66 -19.37 27.38
CA ASP A 24 44.99 -18.25 26.51
C ASP A 24 44.61 -16.90 27.16
N PRO A 25 45.44 -15.84 27.00
CA PRO A 25 45.17 -14.54 27.62
C PRO A 25 43.80 -13.94 27.29
N MET A 26 43.27 -14.18 26.09
CA MET A 26 41.97 -13.63 25.69
C MET A 26 40.82 -14.35 26.37
N SER A 27 40.86 -15.68 26.51
CA SER A 27 39.86 -16.43 27.28
C SER A 27 39.89 -16.05 28.76
N LEU A 28 41.06 -15.75 29.32
CA LEU A 28 41.17 -15.23 30.69
C LEU A 28 40.45 -13.88 30.83
N ILE A 29 40.66 -12.94 29.90
CA ILE A 29 39.98 -11.63 29.89
C ILE A 29 38.47 -11.78 29.65
N LEU A 30 38.05 -12.66 28.74
CA LEU A 30 36.62 -12.94 28.52
C LEU A 30 35.99 -13.62 29.75
N GLY A 31 36.74 -14.47 30.44
CA GLY A 31 36.37 -15.05 31.73
C GLY A 31 36.10 -13.97 32.77
N LEU A 32 36.97 -12.96 32.86
CA LEU A 32 36.81 -11.84 33.78
C LEU A 32 35.50 -11.08 33.57
N PHE A 33 35.08 -10.88 32.31
CA PHE A 33 33.81 -10.21 32.01
C PHE A 33 32.58 -11.06 32.34
N ARG A 34 32.71 -12.38 32.40
CA ARG A 34 31.62 -13.32 32.73
C ARG A 34 31.53 -13.58 34.23
N ASP A 35 32.66 -13.61 34.92
CA ASP A 35 32.75 -13.76 36.37
C ASP A 35 33.77 -12.77 36.97
N PRO A 36 33.34 -11.54 37.28
CA PRO A 36 34.21 -10.51 37.86
C PRO A 36 34.80 -10.89 39.23
N GLY A 37 34.21 -11.86 39.93
CA GLY A 37 34.71 -12.31 41.24
C GLY A 37 36.07 -13.02 41.18
N ASP A 38 36.47 -13.49 40.00
CA ASP A 38 37.69 -14.26 39.76
C ASP A 38 38.89 -13.39 39.33
N GLU A 39 38.79 -12.07 39.49
CA GLU A 39 39.79 -11.10 39.02
C GLU A 39 41.20 -11.39 39.54
N VAL A 40 41.33 -11.77 40.82
CA VAL A 40 42.63 -12.04 41.43
C VAL A 40 43.34 -13.20 40.72
N ARG A 41 42.65 -14.34 40.56
CA ARG A 41 43.19 -15.53 39.89
C ARG A 41 43.52 -15.24 38.43
N ILE A 42 42.62 -14.55 37.72
CA ILE A 42 42.84 -14.21 36.30
C ILE A 42 44.05 -13.31 36.12
N ARG A 43 44.25 -12.32 36.99
CA ARG A 43 45.44 -11.46 36.98
C ARG A 43 46.72 -12.26 37.28
N GLU A 44 46.67 -13.22 38.20
CA GLU A 44 47.78 -14.14 38.47
C GLU A 44 48.12 -15.01 37.26
N GLU A 45 47.13 -15.58 36.57
CA GLU A 45 47.35 -16.35 35.34
C GLU A 45 47.95 -15.48 34.23
N LEU A 46 47.45 -14.26 34.03
CA LEU A 46 48.03 -13.30 33.08
C LEU A 46 49.46 -12.88 33.47
N ALA A 47 49.78 -12.81 34.75
CA ALA A 47 51.15 -12.56 35.21
C ALA A 47 52.10 -13.72 34.85
N LYS A 48 51.63 -14.98 34.85
CA LYS A 48 52.43 -16.13 34.37
C LYS A 48 52.76 -16.03 32.87
N HIS A 49 51.96 -15.31 32.09
CA HIS A 49 52.29 -14.96 30.69
C HIS A 49 53.27 -13.78 30.56
N GLY A 50 53.69 -13.16 31.66
CA GLY A 50 54.63 -12.04 31.67
C GLY A 50 53.98 -10.66 31.51
N TYR A 51 52.66 -10.53 31.64
CA TYR A 51 51.99 -9.22 31.69
C TYR A 51 52.13 -8.59 33.08
N ASN A 52 52.51 -7.31 33.13
CA ASN A 52 52.45 -6.53 34.36
C ASN A 52 51.03 -5.96 34.55
N ASN A 53 50.73 -5.41 35.73
CA ASN A 53 49.40 -4.87 36.05
C ASN A 53 48.91 -3.82 35.03
N GLU A 54 49.78 -2.91 34.59
CA GLU A 54 49.43 -1.88 33.60
C GLU A 54 49.02 -2.47 32.24
N ARG A 55 49.75 -3.49 31.77
CA ARG A 55 49.39 -4.20 30.52
C ARG A 55 48.10 -4.99 30.69
N ILE A 56 47.88 -5.62 31.85
CA ILE A 56 46.62 -6.32 32.15
C ILE A 56 45.45 -5.33 32.13
N ASP A 57 45.57 -4.18 32.78
CA ASP A 57 44.53 -3.14 32.78
C ASP A 57 44.24 -2.63 31.36
N THR A 58 45.29 -2.48 30.55
CA THR A 58 45.15 -2.12 29.13
C THR A 58 44.39 -3.20 28.36
N LEU A 59 44.74 -4.48 28.53
CA LEU A 59 44.05 -5.60 27.89
C LEU A 59 42.58 -5.69 28.29
N ILE A 60 42.27 -5.52 29.59
CA ILE A 60 40.90 -5.48 30.09
C ILE A 60 40.13 -4.32 29.43
N LYS A 61 40.72 -3.12 29.43
CA LYS A 61 40.08 -1.93 28.88
C LYS A 61 39.80 -2.06 27.37
N THR A 62 40.75 -2.58 26.59
CA THR A 62 40.61 -2.72 25.13
C THR A 62 39.73 -3.88 24.73
N SER A 63 39.63 -4.93 25.55
CA SER A 63 38.81 -6.11 25.27
C SER A 63 37.34 -5.92 25.67
N LYS A 64 37.03 -4.90 26.47
CA LYS A 64 35.68 -4.60 26.91
C LYS A 64 34.82 -4.24 25.69
N SER A 65 33.73 -4.97 25.49
CA SER A 65 32.74 -4.64 24.46
C SER A 65 32.15 -3.25 24.73
N ILE A 66 32.03 -2.47 23.66
CA ILE A 66 31.35 -1.17 23.66
C ILE A 66 30.16 -1.26 22.70
N PRO A 67 29.12 -0.42 22.86
CA PRO A 67 28.03 -0.35 21.89
C PRO A 67 28.57 -0.07 20.48
N SER A 68 28.05 -0.79 19.50
CA SER A 68 28.25 -0.56 18.08
C SER A 68 27.80 0.85 17.65
N PRO A 69 28.28 1.35 16.49
CA PRO A 69 27.82 2.63 15.95
C PRO A 69 26.28 2.68 15.81
N ASP A 70 25.65 1.59 15.37
CA ASP A 70 24.18 1.53 15.26
C ASP A 70 23.46 1.54 16.62
N GLU A 71 24.03 0.90 17.66
CA GLU A 71 23.47 0.97 19.01
C GLU A 71 23.57 2.40 19.58
N TYR A 72 24.69 3.07 19.38
CA TYR A 72 24.85 4.49 19.75
C TYR A 72 23.87 5.39 18.98
N LYS A 73 23.69 5.19 17.67
CA LYS A 73 22.65 5.87 16.87
C LYS A 73 21.26 5.66 17.49
N ASN A 74 20.90 4.43 17.81
CA ASN A 74 19.57 4.09 18.35
C ASN A 74 19.36 4.68 19.76
N LEU A 75 20.37 4.67 20.62
CA LEU A 75 20.32 5.31 21.93
C LEU A 75 20.12 6.82 21.79
N PHE A 76 20.85 7.46 20.87
CA PHE A 76 20.71 8.89 20.60
C PHE A 76 19.32 9.25 20.08
N LEU A 77 18.82 8.51 19.07
CA LEU A 77 17.47 8.73 18.51
C LEU A 77 16.36 8.53 19.54
N ARG A 78 16.60 7.70 20.57
CA ARG A 78 15.66 7.47 21.68
C ARG A 78 15.74 8.50 22.79
N GLY A 79 16.75 9.38 22.76
CA GLY A 79 17.01 10.37 23.81
C GLY A 79 17.66 9.78 25.06
N GLU A 80 18.24 8.58 24.97
CA GLU A 80 18.89 7.89 26.09
C GLU A 80 20.33 8.38 26.33
N ILE A 81 20.94 9.03 25.32
CA ILE A 81 22.26 9.64 25.40
C ILE A 81 22.26 11.02 24.73
N THR A 82 23.17 11.87 25.19
CA THR A 82 23.44 13.22 24.64
C THR A 82 24.25 13.15 23.34
N ASP A 83 24.34 14.27 22.62
CA ASP A 83 25.19 14.38 21.42
C ASP A 83 26.67 14.22 21.76
N GLU A 84 27.09 14.74 22.92
CA GLU A 84 28.44 14.60 23.45
C GLU A 84 28.79 13.14 23.74
N GLU A 85 27.86 12.37 24.32
CA GLU A 85 28.03 10.93 24.59
C GLU A 85 28.06 10.10 23.31
N LEU A 86 27.21 10.43 22.33
CA LEU A 86 27.25 9.83 20.99
C LEU A 86 28.61 10.08 20.34
N HIS A 87 29.07 11.33 20.34
CA HIS A 87 30.34 11.75 19.73
C HIS A 87 31.51 11.03 20.39
N ALA A 88 31.55 11.00 21.73
CA ALA A 88 32.56 10.26 22.48
C ALA A 88 32.50 8.75 22.22
N GLY A 89 31.31 8.20 22.00
CA GLY A 89 31.10 6.81 21.58
C GLY A 89 31.72 6.50 20.22
N TYR A 90 31.41 7.32 19.21
CA TYR A 90 31.94 7.16 17.85
C TYR A 90 33.46 7.36 17.79
N LYS A 91 34.03 8.24 18.62
CA LYS A 91 35.48 8.41 18.74
C LYS A 91 36.21 7.14 19.15
N LYS A 92 35.57 6.25 19.93
CA LYS A 92 36.17 4.95 20.31
C LYS A 92 36.39 4.02 19.11
N TYR A 93 35.66 4.24 18.01
CA TYR A 93 35.84 3.53 16.74
C TYR A 93 36.86 4.20 15.80
N GLY A 94 37.44 5.32 16.20
CA GLY A 94 38.43 6.05 15.40
C GLY A 94 37.84 7.07 14.42
N PHE A 95 36.53 7.33 14.46
CA PHE A 95 35.90 8.33 13.58
C PHE A 95 36.35 9.77 13.91
N THR A 96 36.67 10.54 12.87
CA THR A 96 36.94 11.98 12.91
C THR A 96 35.66 12.78 13.15
N ASP A 97 35.77 14.04 13.57
CA ASP A 97 34.57 14.88 13.81
C ASP A 97 33.75 15.08 12.53
N THR A 98 34.43 15.19 11.39
CA THR A 98 33.83 15.25 10.06
C THR A 98 33.07 13.98 9.71
N GLU A 99 33.65 12.80 9.96
CA GLU A 99 32.96 11.52 9.71
C GLU A 99 31.73 11.36 10.60
N ILE A 100 31.81 11.75 11.88
CA ILE A 100 30.66 11.71 12.80
C ILE A 100 29.55 12.62 12.27
N THR A 101 29.89 13.82 11.81
CA THR A 101 28.93 14.76 11.19
C THR A 101 28.26 14.13 9.97
N HIS A 102 29.01 13.46 9.10
CA HIS A 102 28.45 12.77 7.93
C HIS A 102 27.58 11.57 8.34
N LEU A 103 28.00 10.76 9.30
CA LEU A 103 27.24 9.61 9.79
C LEU A 103 25.89 10.02 10.39
N LYS A 104 25.82 11.17 11.07
CA LYS A 104 24.56 11.73 11.59
C LYS A 104 23.54 12.01 10.48
N THR A 105 23.97 12.27 9.24
CA THR A 105 23.05 12.43 8.11
C THR A 105 22.35 11.11 7.73
N LEU A 106 22.96 9.96 8.05
CA LEU A 106 22.39 8.62 7.84
C LEU A 106 21.42 8.20 8.95
N PHE A 107 21.20 9.06 9.96
CA PHE A 107 20.30 8.71 11.07
C PHE A 107 18.86 8.68 10.60
N TYR A 108 18.53 9.56 9.66
CA TYR A 108 17.21 9.71 9.06
C TYR A 108 17.25 9.31 7.59
N PRO A 109 17.24 8.01 7.27
CA PRO A 109 17.25 7.54 5.89
C PRO A 109 16.05 8.06 5.10
N ILE A 110 16.28 8.30 3.82
CA ILE A 110 15.21 8.54 2.84
C ILE A 110 14.42 7.23 2.67
N PRO A 111 13.07 7.28 2.60
CA PRO A 111 12.25 6.11 2.31
C PRO A 111 12.68 5.38 1.03
N ASN A 112 12.35 4.09 0.95
CA ASN A 112 12.67 3.30 -0.23
C ASN A 112 11.84 3.76 -1.45
N TYR A 113 12.24 3.32 -2.65
CA TYR A 113 11.58 3.72 -3.89
C TYR A 113 10.07 3.40 -3.93
N PRO A 114 9.61 2.18 -3.56
CA PRO A 114 8.17 1.89 -3.46
C PRO A 114 7.38 2.85 -2.56
N ASP A 115 7.93 3.22 -1.39
CA ASP A 115 7.28 4.16 -0.48
C ASP A 115 7.20 5.56 -1.09
N LEU A 116 8.27 6.02 -1.74
CA LEU A 116 8.29 7.32 -2.44
C LEU A 116 7.26 7.36 -3.59
N VAL A 117 7.13 6.28 -4.36
CA VAL A 117 6.10 6.17 -5.41
C VAL A 117 4.71 6.21 -4.79
N ARG A 118 4.47 5.49 -3.70
CA ARG A 118 3.18 5.53 -3.00
C ARG A 118 2.85 6.94 -2.51
N MET A 119 3.81 7.65 -1.92
CA MET A 119 3.64 9.03 -1.47
C MET A 119 3.31 9.97 -2.64
N ALA A 120 3.98 9.80 -3.78
CA ALA A 120 3.73 10.60 -4.97
C ALA A 120 2.32 10.38 -5.53
N VAL A 121 1.91 9.12 -5.68
CA VAL A 121 0.59 8.73 -6.21
C VAL A 121 -0.55 9.10 -5.25
N ARG A 122 -0.28 9.13 -3.94
CA ARG A 122 -1.23 9.56 -2.90
C ARG A 122 -1.17 11.04 -2.61
N GLU A 123 -0.53 11.81 -3.48
CA GLU A 123 -0.45 13.28 -3.40
C GLU A 123 0.14 13.82 -2.09
N ALA A 124 0.91 13.00 -1.36
CA ALA A 124 1.44 13.35 -0.05
C ALA A 124 2.48 14.48 -0.11
N PHE A 125 3.11 14.69 -1.27
CA PHE A 125 4.13 15.72 -1.50
C PHE A 125 3.55 17.10 -1.83
N TYR A 126 2.23 17.23 -1.99
CA TYR A 126 1.59 18.49 -2.42
C TYR A 126 0.83 19.12 -1.26
N PRO A 127 1.37 20.19 -0.62
CA PRO A 127 0.79 20.77 0.58
C PRO A 127 -0.67 21.20 0.41
N ASP A 128 -1.00 21.80 -0.74
CA ASP A 128 -2.36 22.25 -1.04
C ASP A 128 -3.36 21.08 -1.07
N TYR A 129 -2.96 19.91 -1.59
CA TYR A 129 -3.79 18.70 -1.59
C TYR A 129 -3.90 18.11 -0.20
N VAL A 130 -2.78 18.03 0.53
CA VAL A 130 -2.73 17.56 1.92
C VAL A 130 -3.68 18.37 2.82
N GLU A 131 -3.72 19.69 2.63
CA GLU A 131 -4.60 20.60 3.35
C GLU A 131 -6.06 20.45 2.89
N GLU A 132 -6.33 20.50 1.58
CA GLU A 132 -7.69 20.38 1.02
C GLU A 132 -8.39 19.10 1.49
N TYR A 133 -7.68 17.97 1.51
CA TYR A 133 -8.20 16.67 1.88
C TYR A 133 -7.95 16.28 3.34
N GLY A 134 -7.31 17.15 4.12
CA GLY A 134 -7.09 16.93 5.55
C GLY A 134 -6.28 15.66 5.85
N LEU A 135 -5.29 15.32 5.01
CA LEU A 135 -4.57 14.03 5.09
C LEU A 135 -3.76 13.86 6.39
N LEU A 136 -3.56 14.94 7.15
CA LEU A 136 -2.88 14.96 8.45
C LEU A 136 -3.83 15.17 9.65
N ASN A 137 -5.14 15.29 9.44
CA ASN A 137 -6.11 15.66 10.49
C ASN A 137 -6.07 14.72 11.70
N GLU A 138 -5.86 13.43 11.46
CA GLU A 138 -5.85 12.40 12.51
C GLU A 138 -4.43 11.95 12.89
N LEU A 139 -3.39 12.71 12.54
CA LEU A 139 -2.00 12.39 12.86
C LEU A 139 -1.74 12.51 14.38
N PRO A 140 -1.50 11.39 15.10
CA PRO A 140 -1.26 11.45 16.53
C PRO A 140 0.18 11.88 16.82
N ALA A 141 0.37 12.72 17.85
CA ALA A 141 1.69 13.17 18.27
C ALA A 141 2.63 11.99 18.64
N GLN A 142 2.06 10.91 19.18
CA GLN A 142 2.79 9.69 19.51
C GLN A 142 3.39 9.01 18.27
N PHE A 143 2.73 9.09 17.11
CA PHE A 143 3.29 8.53 15.89
C PHE A 143 4.57 9.28 15.50
N LEU A 144 4.57 10.62 15.55
CA LEU A 144 5.76 11.42 15.27
C LEU A 144 6.90 11.13 16.26
N GLU A 145 6.58 10.98 17.55
CA GLU A 145 7.55 10.62 18.58
C GLU A 145 8.23 9.28 18.27
N TYR A 146 7.44 8.22 18.08
CA TYR A 146 8.00 6.88 17.85
C TYR A 146 8.66 6.75 16.47
N ALA A 147 8.16 7.45 15.45
CA ALA A 147 8.78 7.54 14.14
C ALA A 147 10.19 8.15 14.24
N GLY A 148 10.34 9.27 14.95
CA GLY A 148 11.65 9.88 15.22
C GLY A 148 12.63 8.92 15.91
N LYS A 149 12.15 8.18 16.91
CA LYS A 149 12.93 7.17 17.65
C LYS A 149 13.35 5.96 16.78
N GLN A 150 12.69 5.74 15.65
CA GLN A 150 13.04 4.73 14.65
C GLN A 150 13.92 5.27 13.52
N GLY A 151 14.29 6.57 13.57
CA GLY A 151 15.07 7.22 12.53
C GLY A 151 14.24 7.67 11.34
N LEU A 152 12.93 7.88 11.49
CA LEU A 152 12.15 8.56 10.46
C LEU A 152 12.07 10.05 10.80
N SER A 153 12.46 10.92 9.87
CA SER A 153 12.32 12.37 10.10
C SER A 153 10.85 12.74 10.24
N GLU A 154 10.55 13.83 10.93
CA GLU A 154 9.17 14.32 11.08
C GLU A 154 8.51 14.56 9.72
N GLU A 155 9.27 15.09 8.76
CA GLU A 155 8.83 15.28 7.39
C GLU A 155 8.41 13.94 6.76
N TRP A 156 9.27 12.92 6.78
CA TRP A 156 8.93 11.63 6.18
C TRP A 156 7.79 10.94 6.92
N ALA A 157 7.72 11.07 8.24
CA ALA A 157 6.61 10.56 9.04
C ALA A 157 5.27 11.18 8.59
N LYS A 158 5.23 12.49 8.34
CA LYS A 158 4.03 13.16 7.81
C LYS A 158 3.64 12.65 6.42
N HIS A 159 4.60 12.41 5.52
CA HIS A 159 4.29 11.87 4.19
C HIS A 159 3.80 10.42 4.22
N PHE A 160 4.38 9.58 5.11
CA PHE A 160 3.89 8.24 5.35
C PHE A 160 2.46 8.26 5.89
N TRP A 161 2.16 9.17 6.82
CA TRP A 161 0.80 9.36 7.30
C TRP A 161 -0.11 9.86 6.18
N ALA A 162 0.24 10.91 5.44
CA ALA A 162 -0.62 11.42 4.38
C ALA A 162 -0.95 10.37 3.30
N SER A 163 -0.09 9.37 3.08
CA SER A 163 -0.30 8.29 2.10
C SER A 163 -0.90 6.99 2.66
N HIS A 164 -1.25 6.94 3.96
CA HIS A 164 -1.69 5.72 4.64
C HIS A 164 -3.15 5.32 4.36
N TRP A 165 -3.99 6.30 4.00
CA TRP A 165 -5.45 6.17 3.94
C TRP A 165 -5.95 5.10 2.97
N GLU A 166 -7.02 4.41 3.39
CA GLU A 166 -7.89 3.64 2.48
C GLU A 166 -8.88 4.61 1.83
N LEU A 167 -8.88 4.66 0.50
CA LEU A 167 -9.73 5.58 -0.25
C LEU A 167 -11.02 4.87 -0.71
N PRO A 168 -12.09 5.64 -0.98
CA PRO A 168 -13.30 5.10 -1.60
C PRO A 168 -12.98 4.33 -2.88
N SER A 169 -13.70 3.23 -3.10
CA SER A 169 -13.66 2.50 -4.36
C SER A 169 -14.25 3.33 -5.50
N ILE A 170 -13.93 2.95 -6.72
CA ILE A 170 -14.46 3.60 -7.93
C ILE A 170 -15.98 3.54 -8.01
N LEU A 171 -16.59 2.43 -7.58
CA LEU A 171 -18.03 2.29 -7.56
C LEU A 171 -18.67 3.24 -6.53
N GLN A 172 -18.05 3.42 -5.37
CA GLN A 172 -18.47 4.45 -4.42
C GLN A 172 -18.30 5.87 -5.00
N GLY A 173 -17.22 6.11 -5.75
CA GLY A 173 -17.00 7.34 -6.51
C GLY A 173 -18.16 7.65 -7.48
N PHE A 174 -18.59 6.66 -8.26
CA PHE A 174 -19.74 6.78 -9.16
C PHE A 174 -21.04 7.06 -8.41
N GLU A 175 -21.31 6.33 -7.31
CA GLU A 175 -22.50 6.58 -6.50
C GLU A 175 -22.52 8.00 -5.92
N MET A 176 -21.37 8.51 -5.46
CA MET A 176 -21.25 9.89 -4.98
C MET A 176 -21.51 10.90 -6.10
N LEU A 177 -20.96 10.65 -7.30
CA LEU A 177 -21.20 11.50 -8.48
C LEU A 177 -22.69 11.53 -8.85
N HIS A 178 -23.32 10.37 -9.03
CA HIS A 178 -24.73 10.28 -9.47
C HIS A 178 -25.71 10.84 -8.44
N ARG A 179 -25.34 10.87 -7.16
CA ARG A 179 -26.13 11.47 -6.08
C ARG A 179 -25.82 12.97 -5.87
N ASN A 180 -25.00 13.58 -6.74
CA ASN A 180 -24.55 14.96 -6.63
C ASN A 180 -23.88 15.28 -5.28
N VAL A 181 -23.20 14.29 -4.69
CA VAL A 181 -22.40 14.47 -3.46
C VAL A 181 -21.01 15.01 -3.79
N ILE A 182 -20.48 14.65 -4.97
CA ILE A 182 -19.23 15.16 -5.51
C ILE A 182 -19.42 15.65 -6.95
N THR A 183 -18.52 16.50 -7.42
CA THR A 183 -18.46 16.95 -8.82
C THR A 183 -17.60 16.00 -9.68
N PRO A 184 -17.69 16.06 -11.03
CA PRO A 184 -16.79 15.36 -11.94
C PRO A 184 -15.30 15.63 -11.64
N GLU A 185 -14.93 16.87 -11.32
CA GLU A 185 -13.56 17.24 -11.00
C GLU A 185 -13.08 16.57 -9.70
N GLN A 186 -13.96 16.42 -8.72
CA GLN A 186 -13.66 15.70 -7.49
C GLN A 186 -13.56 14.18 -7.72
N LEU A 187 -14.34 13.62 -8.65
CA LEU A 187 -14.19 12.23 -9.09
C LEU A 187 -12.83 12.02 -9.78
N ASP A 188 -12.39 12.94 -10.64
CA ASP A 188 -11.07 12.85 -11.28
C ASP A 188 -9.92 12.90 -10.26
N LYS A 189 -10.04 13.73 -9.22
CA LYS A 189 -9.10 13.74 -8.09
C LYS A 189 -9.10 12.40 -7.33
N LEU A 190 -10.25 11.74 -7.17
CA LEU A 190 -10.30 10.39 -6.58
C LEU A 190 -9.60 9.37 -7.48
N PHE A 191 -9.85 9.39 -8.79
CA PHE A 191 -9.16 8.52 -9.75
C PHE A 191 -7.64 8.68 -9.70
N MET A 192 -7.17 9.92 -9.54
CA MET A 192 -5.75 10.20 -9.35
C MET A 192 -5.20 9.53 -8.10
N ALA A 193 -5.83 9.77 -6.95
CA ALA A 193 -5.35 9.27 -5.66
C ALA A 193 -5.40 7.74 -5.52
N VAL A 194 -6.29 7.06 -6.27
CA VAL A 194 -6.34 5.59 -6.36
C VAL A 194 -5.49 5.01 -7.50
N ASP A 195 -4.64 5.83 -8.13
CA ASP A 195 -3.67 5.45 -9.16
C ASP A 195 -4.26 5.00 -10.51
N ILE A 196 -5.36 5.61 -10.94
CA ILE A 196 -5.88 5.40 -12.30
C ILE A 196 -5.17 6.33 -13.27
N MET A 197 -4.59 5.73 -14.32
CA MET A 197 -3.92 6.49 -15.38
C MET A 197 -4.89 7.49 -16.02
N SER A 198 -4.44 8.72 -16.24
CA SER A 198 -5.24 9.83 -16.78
C SER A 198 -6.00 9.46 -18.05
N TRP A 199 -5.39 8.66 -18.93
CA TRP A 199 -6.00 8.22 -20.19
C TRP A 199 -7.32 7.44 -20.04
N TRP A 200 -7.52 6.77 -18.90
CA TRP A 200 -8.73 5.96 -18.63
C TRP A 200 -9.83 6.71 -17.88
N ARG A 201 -9.53 7.86 -17.28
CA ARG A 201 -10.43 8.53 -16.32
C ARG A 201 -11.72 9.00 -16.97
N ASP A 202 -11.60 9.72 -18.08
CA ASP A 202 -12.72 10.18 -18.91
C ASP A 202 -13.60 9.01 -19.40
N LYS A 203 -12.96 7.90 -19.78
CA LYS A 203 -13.66 6.69 -20.27
C LYS A 203 -14.42 5.99 -19.16
N LEU A 204 -13.80 5.87 -17.98
CA LEU A 204 -14.43 5.27 -16.80
C LEU A 204 -15.59 6.12 -16.30
N GLU A 205 -15.45 7.45 -16.29
CA GLU A 205 -16.53 8.37 -15.96
C GLU A 205 -17.69 8.24 -16.96
N ALA A 206 -17.40 8.24 -18.26
CA ALA A 206 -18.43 8.15 -19.30
C ALA A 206 -19.29 6.88 -19.19
N ILE A 207 -18.69 5.73 -18.85
CA ILE A 207 -19.43 4.47 -18.66
C ILE A 207 -20.06 4.34 -17.28
N SER A 208 -19.89 5.32 -16.38
CA SER A 208 -20.52 5.27 -15.06
C SER A 208 -22.03 5.45 -15.15
N TYR A 209 -22.53 6.15 -16.17
CA TYR A 209 -23.95 6.40 -16.36
C TYR A 209 -24.65 5.21 -17.01
N ASN A 210 -25.84 4.87 -16.52
CA ASN A 210 -26.62 3.78 -17.09
C ASN A 210 -27.16 4.17 -18.47
N PRO A 211 -26.98 3.33 -19.51
CA PRO A 211 -27.72 3.47 -20.74
C PRO A 211 -29.23 3.26 -20.48
N LEU A 212 -30.10 3.76 -21.36
CA LEU A 212 -31.53 3.50 -21.23
C LEU A 212 -31.80 1.99 -21.25
N THR A 213 -32.74 1.55 -20.42
CA THR A 213 -33.14 0.14 -20.41
C THR A 213 -33.86 -0.21 -21.70
N ARG A 214 -33.87 -1.50 -22.06
CA ARG A 214 -34.64 -2.00 -23.23
C ARG A 214 -36.12 -1.61 -23.19
N VAL A 215 -36.68 -1.42 -21.99
CA VAL A 215 -38.08 -1.01 -21.81
C VAL A 215 -38.22 0.48 -22.09
N ASP A 216 -37.31 1.29 -21.54
CA ASP A 216 -37.39 2.74 -21.68
C ASP A 216 -37.05 3.19 -23.10
N VAL A 217 -36.10 2.55 -23.78
CA VAL A 217 -35.81 2.75 -25.22
C VAL A 217 -37.08 2.66 -26.05
N ARG A 218 -37.91 1.63 -25.84
CA ARG A 218 -39.17 1.45 -26.58
C ARG A 218 -40.19 2.53 -26.26
N ARG A 219 -40.27 2.95 -24.98
CA ARG A 219 -41.19 4.01 -24.55
C ARG A 219 -40.82 5.35 -25.17
N VAL A 220 -39.55 5.72 -25.12
CA VAL A 220 -39.08 7.01 -25.66
C VAL A 220 -39.12 7.03 -27.19
N PHE A 221 -38.88 5.89 -27.85
CA PHE A 221 -39.07 5.75 -29.29
C PHE A 221 -40.54 5.90 -29.70
N LYS A 222 -41.48 5.25 -28.98
CA LYS A 222 -42.92 5.42 -29.22
C LYS A 222 -43.38 6.87 -29.08
N MET A 223 -42.77 7.62 -28.16
CA MET A 223 -43.04 9.04 -27.97
C MET A 223 -42.40 9.95 -29.03
N GLY A 224 -41.59 9.40 -29.95
CA GLY A 224 -40.86 10.16 -30.96
C GLY A 224 -39.73 11.03 -30.37
N ILE A 225 -39.25 10.70 -29.17
CA ILE A 225 -38.15 11.43 -28.52
C ILE A 225 -36.81 11.05 -29.16
N ILE A 226 -36.67 9.79 -29.57
CA ILE A 226 -35.48 9.26 -30.24
C ILE A 226 -35.85 8.66 -31.60
N ASP A 227 -34.90 8.64 -32.52
CA ASP A 227 -35.03 8.02 -33.84
C ASP A 227 -34.54 6.57 -33.88
N ARG A 228 -34.58 5.95 -35.08
CA ARG A 228 -34.18 4.55 -35.28
C ARG A 228 -32.69 4.35 -35.01
N GLU A 229 -31.85 5.27 -35.47
CA GLU A 229 -30.40 5.26 -35.29
C GLU A 229 -30.04 5.34 -33.80
N GLU A 230 -30.74 6.18 -33.03
CA GLU A 230 -30.60 6.31 -31.58
C GLU A 230 -31.09 5.07 -30.82
N VAL A 231 -32.16 4.41 -31.28
CA VAL A 231 -32.58 3.10 -30.76
C VAL A 231 -31.47 2.06 -30.95
N LEU A 232 -30.90 1.98 -32.16
CA LEU A 232 -29.81 1.06 -32.46
C LEU A 232 -28.59 1.35 -31.57
N ARG A 233 -28.19 2.61 -31.45
CA ARG A 233 -27.08 3.04 -30.59
C ARG A 233 -27.30 2.60 -29.15
N THR A 234 -28.51 2.78 -28.63
CA THR A 234 -28.81 2.42 -27.24
C THR A 234 -28.72 0.91 -27.00
N TYR A 235 -29.13 0.08 -27.96
CA TYR A 235 -28.93 -1.37 -27.85
C TYR A 235 -27.43 -1.76 -27.89
N LEU A 236 -26.61 -1.05 -28.67
CA LEU A 236 -25.15 -1.24 -28.63
C LEU A 236 -24.57 -0.82 -27.27
N ASP A 237 -25.03 0.27 -26.67
CA ASP A 237 -24.59 0.74 -25.34
C ASP A 237 -24.95 -0.25 -24.22
N LEU A 238 -26.05 -0.99 -24.38
CA LEU A 238 -26.41 -2.11 -23.50
C LEU A 238 -25.52 -3.36 -23.68
N GLY A 239 -24.57 -3.33 -24.64
CA GLY A 239 -23.63 -4.42 -24.91
C GLY A 239 -24.13 -5.47 -25.89
N TYR A 240 -25.22 -5.22 -26.63
CA TYR A 240 -25.60 -6.09 -27.73
C TYR A 240 -24.61 -5.93 -28.89
N ASN A 241 -24.33 -7.03 -29.61
CA ASN A 241 -23.60 -6.94 -30.87
C ASN A 241 -24.50 -6.33 -31.97
N GLU A 242 -23.90 -5.91 -33.08
CA GLU A 242 -24.59 -5.21 -34.17
C GLU A 242 -25.81 -5.96 -34.71
N GLU A 243 -25.68 -7.28 -34.92
CA GLU A 243 -26.78 -8.13 -35.40
C GLU A 243 -27.99 -8.14 -34.43
N LYS A 244 -27.74 -8.38 -33.14
CA LYS A 244 -28.81 -8.43 -32.13
C LYS A 244 -29.41 -7.05 -31.88
N ALA A 245 -28.58 -6.01 -31.91
CA ALA A 245 -29.04 -4.63 -31.79
C ALA A 245 -30.00 -4.31 -32.94
N GLU A 246 -29.67 -4.67 -34.18
CA GLU A 246 -30.55 -4.54 -35.35
C GLU A 246 -31.86 -5.32 -35.22
N TRP A 247 -31.84 -6.55 -34.69
CA TRP A 247 -33.07 -7.31 -34.44
C TRP A 247 -34.00 -6.60 -33.45
N LEU A 248 -33.43 -6.06 -32.37
CA LEU A 248 -34.18 -5.35 -31.33
C LEU A 248 -34.69 -3.98 -31.81
N THR A 249 -33.92 -3.28 -32.65
CA THR A 249 -34.35 -2.06 -33.33
C THR A 249 -35.56 -2.34 -34.21
N LYS A 250 -35.48 -3.35 -35.10
CA LYS A 250 -36.60 -3.75 -35.96
C LYS A 250 -37.83 -4.19 -35.16
N PHE A 251 -37.63 -4.94 -34.08
CA PHE A 251 -38.70 -5.32 -33.17
C PHE A 251 -39.39 -4.09 -32.56
N THR A 252 -38.60 -3.10 -32.14
CA THR A 252 -39.11 -1.84 -31.56
C THR A 252 -39.89 -1.02 -32.59
N GLU A 253 -39.40 -0.95 -33.84
CA GLU A 253 -40.12 -0.33 -34.96
C GLU A 253 -41.48 -1.02 -35.21
N MET A 254 -41.47 -2.35 -35.34
CA MET A 254 -42.70 -3.14 -35.58
C MET A 254 -43.71 -2.97 -34.44
N GLN A 255 -43.26 -3.05 -33.19
CA GLN A 255 -44.12 -2.88 -32.03
C GLN A 255 -44.74 -1.47 -31.98
N ASN A 256 -44.01 -0.44 -32.41
CA ASN A 256 -44.54 0.90 -32.49
C ASN A 256 -45.64 1.02 -33.56
N THR A 257 -45.50 0.30 -34.69
CA THR A 257 -46.51 0.27 -35.76
C THR A 257 -47.72 -0.62 -35.45
N GLU A 258 -47.57 -1.69 -34.66
CA GLU A 258 -48.66 -2.59 -34.27
C GLU A 258 -49.53 -2.00 -33.15
N ALA A 259 -48.96 -1.17 -32.27
CA ALA A 259 -49.66 -0.60 -31.12
C ALA A 259 -50.66 0.53 -31.45
N ASP A 260 -50.78 0.91 -32.73
CA ASP A 260 -51.76 1.91 -33.22
C ASP A 260 -52.78 1.31 -34.20
N ARG A 261 -52.89 -0.03 -34.29
CA ARG A 261 -54.00 -0.68 -35.01
C ARG A 261 -55.12 -1.06 -34.05
N ASP A 262 -55.76 -0.06 -33.44
CA ASP A 262 -57.16 -0.23 -33.08
C ASP A 262 -57.94 -0.46 -34.37
N LEU A 263 -58.68 -1.58 -34.46
CA LEU A 263 -59.52 -1.85 -35.63
C LEU A 263 -60.45 -0.66 -35.82
N THR A 264 -60.33 0.05 -36.95
CA THR A 264 -61.23 1.17 -37.21
C THR A 264 -62.66 0.63 -37.32
N LYS A 265 -63.66 1.46 -36.99
CA LYS A 265 -65.08 1.11 -37.20
C LYS A 265 -65.34 0.58 -38.61
N ALA A 266 -64.64 1.10 -39.62
CA ALA A 266 -64.75 0.65 -41.00
C ALA A 266 -64.19 -0.78 -41.21
N GLU A 267 -63.10 -1.14 -40.54
CA GLU A 267 -62.51 -2.48 -40.60
C GLU A 267 -63.38 -3.51 -39.86
N ILE A 268 -63.95 -3.14 -38.71
CA ILE A 268 -64.89 -4.00 -37.97
C ILE A 268 -66.14 -4.27 -38.81
N LEU A 269 -66.74 -3.23 -39.40
CA LEU A 269 -67.89 -3.37 -40.29
C LEU A 269 -67.56 -4.17 -41.55
N SER A 270 -66.38 -3.97 -42.14
CA SER A 270 -65.93 -4.75 -43.31
C SER A 270 -65.72 -6.24 -42.96
N ALA A 271 -65.23 -6.56 -41.77
CA ALA A 271 -65.10 -7.93 -41.30
C ALA A 271 -66.47 -8.60 -41.08
N TYR A 272 -67.47 -7.85 -40.61
CA TYR A 272 -68.85 -8.34 -40.50
C TYR A 272 -69.49 -8.56 -41.88
N ASP A 273 -69.35 -7.62 -42.82
CA ASP A 273 -69.89 -7.74 -44.19
C ASP A 273 -69.29 -8.93 -44.95
N LYS A 274 -68.03 -9.26 -44.68
CA LYS A 274 -67.35 -10.45 -45.24
C LYS A 274 -67.66 -11.74 -44.47
N ALA A 275 -68.56 -11.69 -43.49
CA ALA A 275 -68.94 -12.79 -42.61
C ALA A 275 -67.76 -13.44 -41.86
N ILE A 276 -66.68 -12.69 -41.63
CA ILE A 276 -65.49 -13.12 -40.86
C ILE A 276 -65.82 -13.14 -39.36
N ILE A 277 -66.65 -12.19 -38.91
CA ILE A 277 -67.17 -12.10 -37.54
C ILE A 277 -68.71 -12.11 -37.54
N ASN A 278 -69.32 -12.56 -36.46
CA ASN A 278 -70.78 -12.56 -36.30
C ASN A 278 -71.28 -11.23 -35.71
N VAL A 279 -72.59 -11.03 -35.72
CA VAL A 279 -73.23 -9.77 -35.28
C VAL A 279 -72.97 -9.43 -33.81
N ASN A 280 -72.86 -10.43 -32.93
CA ASN A 280 -72.59 -10.21 -31.51
C ASN A 280 -71.14 -9.73 -31.32
N THR A 281 -70.18 -10.42 -31.94
CA THR A 281 -68.76 -10.02 -31.92
C THR A 281 -68.54 -8.65 -32.55
N CYS A 282 -69.25 -8.32 -33.63
CA CYS A 282 -69.19 -6.99 -34.25
C CYS A 282 -69.68 -5.89 -33.31
N ASN A 283 -70.82 -6.10 -32.64
CA ASN A 283 -71.36 -5.13 -31.69
C ASN A 283 -70.45 -4.94 -30.48
N ASP A 284 -69.91 -6.01 -29.92
CA ASP A 284 -68.99 -5.95 -28.78
C ASP A 284 -67.73 -5.14 -29.15
N MET A 285 -67.12 -5.44 -30.30
CA MET A 285 -65.93 -4.71 -30.77
C MET A 285 -66.21 -3.24 -31.12
N LEU A 286 -67.43 -2.91 -31.59
CA LEU A 286 -67.84 -1.52 -31.83
C LEU A 286 -68.13 -0.75 -30.55
N LEU A 287 -68.58 -1.43 -29.49
CA LEU A 287 -68.79 -0.86 -28.17
C LEU A 287 -67.46 -0.58 -27.45
N ASP A 288 -66.47 -1.46 -27.61
CA ASP A 288 -65.12 -1.27 -27.07
C ASP A 288 -64.36 -0.10 -27.73
N LEU A 289 -64.81 0.38 -28.90
CA LEU A 289 -64.28 1.58 -29.57
C LEU A 289 -64.89 2.91 -29.09
N ALA A 290 -65.93 2.88 -28.26
CA ALA A 290 -66.70 4.06 -27.82
C ALA A 290 -66.29 4.54 -26.43
#